data_AF-A0A6J7A6I4-F1
#
_entry.id   AF-A0A6J7A6I4-F1
#
_cell.length_a   1.000
_cell.length_b   1.000
_cell.length_c   1.000
_cell.angle_alpha   90.00
_cell.angle_beta   90.00
_cell.angle_gamma   90.00
#
_symmetry.space_group_name_H-M   'P 1'
#
loop_
_entity.id
_entity.type
_entity.pdbx_description
1 polymer ?
#
loop_
_entity_poly.entity_id
_entity_poly.type
_entity_poly.pdbx_seq_one_letter_code
_entity_poly.pdbx_strand_id
1 'polypeptide(L)'
;MSSTVVAILTLAIGLLIGLALGYLIAGRSKTSDGASTADLATARAERDLYKSERDNAMAGSKLAAELEAMKGAMEKLQKESADADRRRIEAESDIRTQVRAMSTHNESLVAQTKAIAGALSNSQTRGKFGEAQLELMLQDAGLHKDIEYTAQRSTTDADSSGIPDITVRMPGGTKLFIDSKFPFDRFIEAHEVEDPQERERLFIEHKKDLANHVNALAKRGYHESQDSPDFVILFVPFESLLTEALRVDPLFLENAFKVNVTIATPTSMMALLRTIGNVYSRNSVALNAENIAKSAGLFMKDLTLLHTKIVKVGTAINSLSKAYGELIPTAESTVKRAAAKIISYGVTGDKDKLALAYPDAPGEVRELKNSELGGEEDFIDAEEVKDEE
;
A
#
# COMPACT_ATOMS: atom_id res chain seq x y z
N MET A 1 104.42 59.33 -30.78
CA MET A 1 103.38 59.57 -29.78
C MET A 1 103.19 58.27 -28.99
N SER A 2 103.34 58.32 -27.66
CA SER A 2 103.47 57.14 -26.78
C SER A 2 102.17 56.32 -26.72
N SER A 3 102.29 54.99 -26.66
CA SER A 3 101.15 54.05 -26.70
C SER A 3 100.16 54.21 -25.54
N THR A 4 100.56 54.92 -24.48
CA THR A 4 99.71 55.27 -23.34
C THR A 4 98.59 56.25 -23.69
N VAL A 5 98.83 57.17 -24.62
CA VAL A 5 97.81 58.16 -25.03
C VAL A 5 96.72 57.50 -25.90
N VAL A 6 97.10 56.53 -26.74
CA VAL A 6 96.15 55.77 -27.57
C VAL A 6 95.28 54.83 -26.73
N ALA A 7 95.84 54.24 -25.67
CA ALA A 7 95.07 53.40 -24.74
C ALA A 7 94.02 54.21 -23.95
N ILE A 8 94.35 55.43 -23.53
CA ILE A 8 93.40 56.29 -22.80
C ILE A 8 92.27 56.80 -23.72
N LEU A 9 92.60 57.15 -24.96
CA LEU A 9 91.60 57.58 -25.95
C LEU A 9 90.64 56.45 -26.36
N THR A 10 91.14 55.22 -26.55
CA THR A 10 90.30 54.07 -26.87
C THR A 10 89.38 53.67 -25.72
N LEU A 11 89.85 53.79 -24.48
CA LEU A 11 89.03 53.54 -23.29
C LEU A 11 87.94 54.61 -23.08
N ALA A 12 88.25 55.88 -23.34
CA ALA A 12 87.29 56.98 -23.28
C ALA A 12 86.19 56.85 -24.34
N ILE A 13 86.54 56.44 -25.57
CA ILE A 13 85.57 56.21 -26.65
C ILE A 13 84.70 54.99 -26.33
N GLY A 14 85.27 53.91 -25.79
CA GLY A 14 84.51 52.73 -25.35
C GLY A 14 83.50 53.05 -24.24
N LEU A 15 83.86 53.91 -23.29
CA LEU A 15 82.97 54.32 -22.20
C LEU A 15 81.82 55.21 -22.70
N LEU A 16 82.07 56.11 -23.66
CA LEU A 16 81.02 56.93 -24.28
C LEU A 16 80.05 56.10 -25.12
N ILE A 17 80.54 55.11 -25.87
CA ILE A 17 79.69 54.19 -26.64
C ILE A 17 78.85 53.31 -25.68
N GLY A 18 79.45 52.83 -24.59
CA GLY A 18 78.72 52.07 -23.56
C GLY A 18 77.62 52.87 -22.87
N LEU A 19 77.87 54.14 -22.54
CA LEU A 19 76.87 55.05 -21.95
C LEU A 19 75.74 55.38 -22.94
N ALA A 20 76.07 55.60 -24.21
CA ALA A 20 75.08 55.85 -25.26
C ALA A 20 74.19 54.63 -25.53
N LEU A 21 74.77 53.41 -25.61
CA LEU A 21 74.00 52.16 -25.73
C LEU A 21 73.15 51.89 -24.49
N GLY A 22 73.68 52.15 -23.29
CA GLY A 22 72.95 52.00 -22.03
C GLY A 22 71.74 52.92 -21.94
N TYR A 23 71.86 54.17 -22.37
CA TYR A 23 70.75 55.12 -22.40
C TYR A 23 69.68 54.75 -23.45
N LEU A 24 70.09 54.19 -24.59
CA LEU A 24 69.18 53.81 -25.68
C LEU A 24 68.39 52.52 -25.38
N ILE A 25 68.99 51.59 -24.63
CA ILE A 25 68.31 50.37 -24.15
C ILE A 25 67.37 50.68 -22.97
N ALA A 26 67.77 51.55 -22.03
CA ALA A 26 66.92 52.00 -20.94
C ALA A 26 65.72 52.85 -21.41
N GLY A 27 65.84 53.57 -22.53
CA GLY A 27 64.75 54.32 -23.15
C GLY A 27 63.71 53.48 -23.89
N ARG A 28 63.98 52.19 -24.15
CA ARG A 28 63.05 51.27 -24.85
C ARG A 28 62.32 50.27 -23.94
N SER A 29 62.70 50.15 -22.67
CA SER A 29 62.10 49.17 -21.75
C SER A 29 60.96 49.71 -20.87
N LYS A 30 60.39 50.88 -21.19
CA LYS A 30 59.27 51.47 -20.42
C LYS A 30 57.95 51.60 -21.19
N THR A 31 57.80 50.87 -22.30
CA THR A 31 56.61 51.02 -23.18
C THR A 31 56.06 49.69 -23.73
N SER A 32 56.11 48.60 -22.96
CA SER A 32 55.64 47.28 -23.44
C SER A 32 55.18 46.33 -22.32
N ASP A 33 54.43 46.80 -21.32
CA ASP A 33 53.75 45.89 -20.35
C ASP A 33 52.28 46.27 -20.06
N GLY A 34 51.79 47.38 -20.61
CA GLY A 34 50.42 47.85 -20.36
C GLY A 34 49.36 47.41 -21.38
N ALA A 35 49.74 46.86 -22.53
CA ALA A 35 48.80 46.58 -23.63
C ALA A 35 48.29 45.12 -23.66
N SER A 36 49.15 44.11 -23.42
CA SER A 36 48.74 42.70 -23.56
C SER A 36 47.89 42.18 -22.39
N THR A 37 48.02 42.76 -21.20
CA THR A 37 47.22 42.39 -20.02
C THR A 37 45.81 42.98 -20.08
N ALA A 38 45.65 44.17 -20.66
CA ALA A 38 44.36 44.82 -20.85
C ALA A 38 43.51 44.08 -21.90
N ASP A 39 44.10 43.70 -23.05
CA ASP A 39 43.38 42.99 -24.11
C ASP A 39 42.97 41.55 -23.72
N LEU A 40 43.78 40.88 -22.88
CA LEU A 40 43.42 39.58 -22.30
C LEU A 40 42.36 39.68 -21.21
N ALA A 41 42.31 40.80 -20.49
CA ALA A 41 41.29 41.05 -19.47
C ALA A 41 39.93 41.39 -20.10
N THR A 42 39.90 42.18 -21.17
CA THR A 42 38.67 42.51 -21.90
C THR A 42 38.08 41.27 -22.58
N ALA A 43 38.89 40.46 -23.25
CA ALA A 43 38.43 39.22 -23.89
C ALA A 43 37.94 38.15 -22.88
N ARG A 44 38.43 38.15 -21.64
CA ARG A 44 37.93 37.29 -20.55
C ARG A 44 36.61 37.80 -20.00
N ALA A 45 36.51 39.11 -19.75
CA ALA A 45 35.28 39.75 -19.28
C ALA A 45 34.12 39.57 -20.28
N GLU A 46 34.39 39.68 -21.58
CA GLU A 46 33.39 39.48 -22.63
C GLU A 46 32.91 38.01 -22.68
N ARG A 47 33.81 37.04 -22.55
CA ARG A 47 33.46 35.61 -22.48
C ARG A 47 32.65 35.28 -21.23
N ASP A 48 33.00 35.86 -20.09
CA ASP A 48 32.32 35.62 -18.82
C ASP A 48 30.91 36.24 -18.84
N LEU A 49 30.72 37.38 -19.52
CA LEU A 49 29.41 37.98 -19.76
C LEU A 49 28.53 37.07 -20.64
N TYR A 50 29.05 36.58 -21.77
CA TYR A 50 28.31 35.66 -22.64
C TYR A 50 27.98 34.31 -21.98
N LYS A 51 28.85 33.81 -21.09
CA LYS A 51 28.54 32.63 -20.27
C LYS A 51 27.43 32.93 -19.27
N SER A 52 27.50 34.06 -18.57
CA SER A 52 26.46 34.46 -17.62
C SER A 52 25.10 34.67 -18.29
N GLU A 53 25.04 35.25 -19.49
CA GLU A 53 23.78 35.40 -20.22
C GLU A 53 23.19 34.04 -20.63
N ARG A 54 24.02 33.10 -21.07
CA ARG A 54 23.59 31.74 -21.42
C ARG A 54 23.14 30.95 -20.20
N ASP A 55 23.87 31.05 -19.09
CA ASP A 55 23.55 30.37 -17.85
C ASP A 55 22.25 30.93 -17.25
N ASN A 56 22.04 32.25 -17.33
CA ASN A 56 20.77 32.88 -16.93
C ASN A 56 19.60 32.51 -17.86
N ALA A 57 19.81 32.41 -19.18
CA ALA A 57 18.78 31.98 -20.12
C ALA A 57 18.40 30.50 -19.93
N MET A 58 19.39 29.64 -19.67
CA MET A 58 19.18 28.21 -19.36
C MET A 58 18.50 28.03 -17.99
N ALA A 59 18.88 28.82 -16.98
CA ALA A 59 18.22 28.82 -15.67
C ALA A 59 16.75 29.25 -15.78
N GLY A 60 16.47 30.29 -16.57
CA GLY A 60 15.09 30.75 -16.84
C GLY A 60 14.24 29.69 -17.55
N SER A 61 14.79 29.00 -18.55
CA SER A 61 14.07 27.93 -19.27
C SER A 61 13.87 26.67 -18.43
N LYS A 62 14.85 26.30 -17.59
CA LYS A 62 14.74 25.13 -16.71
C LYS A 62 13.73 25.38 -15.59
N LEU A 63 13.76 26.57 -15.00
CA LEU A 63 12.78 27.00 -14.01
C LEU A 63 11.36 27.06 -14.61
N ALA A 64 11.21 27.53 -15.85
CA ALA A 64 9.91 27.54 -16.53
C ALA A 64 9.38 26.12 -16.78
N ALA A 65 10.25 25.17 -17.14
CA ALA A 65 9.87 23.77 -17.32
C ALA A 65 9.47 23.09 -15.99
N GLU A 66 10.22 23.35 -14.91
CA GLU A 66 9.89 22.86 -13.56
C GLU A 66 8.58 23.46 -13.03
N LEU A 67 8.34 24.75 -13.26
CA LEU A 67 7.09 25.42 -12.90
C LEU A 67 5.88 24.86 -13.67
N GLU A 68 6.04 24.55 -14.96
CA GLU A 68 4.96 23.98 -15.77
C GLU A 68 4.66 22.53 -15.37
N ALA A 69 5.69 21.74 -15.06
CA ALA A 69 5.53 20.39 -14.50
C ALA A 69 4.84 20.42 -13.13
N MET A 70 5.23 21.36 -12.26
CA MET A 70 4.59 21.54 -10.95
C MET A 70 3.14 22.01 -11.08
N LYS A 71 2.84 22.88 -12.03
CA LYS A 71 1.47 23.32 -12.33
C LYS A 71 0.61 22.16 -12.83
N GLY A 72 1.13 21.33 -13.74
CA GLY A 72 0.44 20.11 -14.19
C GLY A 72 0.19 19.10 -13.07
N ALA A 73 1.16 18.93 -12.16
CA ALA A 73 0.99 18.09 -10.97
C ALA A 73 -0.06 18.65 -10.00
N MET A 74 -0.07 19.97 -9.77
CA MET A 74 -1.08 20.67 -8.96
C MET A 74 -2.48 20.55 -9.56
N GLU A 75 -2.63 20.72 -10.88
CA GLU A 75 -3.92 20.55 -11.57
C GLU A 75 -4.43 19.11 -11.47
N LYS A 76 -3.55 18.12 -11.58
CA LYS A 76 -3.90 16.70 -11.41
C LYS A 76 -4.31 16.38 -9.97
N LEU A 77 -3.55 16.86 -8.98
CA LEU A 77 -3.86 16.71 -7.56
C LEU A 77 -5.19 17.40 -7.19
N GLN A 78 -5.44 18.60 -7.71
CA GLN A 78 -6.71 19.31 -7.51
C GLN A 78 -7.88 18.52 -8.10
N LYS A 79 -7.70 17.92 -9.29
CA LYS A 79 -8.73 17.13 -9.94
C LYS A 79 -9.02 15.82 -9.19
N GLU A 80 -7.98 15.12 -8.75
CA GLU A 80 -8.11 13.90 -7.95
C GLU A 80 -8.71 14.18 -6.56
N SER A 81 -8.33 15.30 -5.92
CA SER A 81 -8.92 15.74 -4.65
C SER A 81 -10.40 16.12 -4.82
N ALA A 82 -10.75 16.84 -5.88
CA ALA A 82 -12.14 17.20 -6.16
C ALA A 82 -13.01 15.97 -6.47
N ASP A 83 -12.48 15.00 -7.21
CA ASP A 83 -13.16 13.72 -7.46
C ASP A 83 -13.29 12.88 -6.19
N ALA A 84 -12.27 12.86 -5.32
CA ALA A 84 -12.32 12.19 -4.02
C ALA A 84 -13.34 12.84 -3.08
N ASP A 85 -13.38 14.17 -3.01
CA ASP A 85 -14.39 14.93 -2.26
C ASP A 85 -15.80 14.65 -2.79
N ARG A 86 -15.97 14.60 -4.13
CA ARG A 86 -17.27 14.31 -4.76
C ARG A 86 -17.75 12.90 -4.44
N ARG A 87 -16.87 11.90 -4.53
CA ARG A 87 -17.17 10.51 -4.12
C ARG A 87 -17.49 10.40 -2.63
N ARG A 88 -16.78 11.16 -1.78
CA ARG A 88 -17.06 11.21 -0.33
C ARG A 88 -18.44 11.82 -0.06
N ILE A 89 -18.78 12.91 -0.73
CA ILE A 89 -20.08 13.58 -0.60
C ILE A 89 -21.22 12.70 -1.11
N GLU A 90 -21.04 11.99 -2.23
CA GLU A 90 -22.03 11.03 -2.74
C GLU A 90 -22.24 9.88 -1.74
N ALA A 91 -21.16 9.26 -1.25
CA ALA A 91 -21.26 8.20 -0.25
C ALA A 91 -21.91 8.70 1.07
N GLU A 92 -21.58 9.91 1.51
CA GLU A 92 -22.18 10.51 2.70
C GLU A 92 -23.66 10.86 2.47
N SER A 93 -24.03 11.31 1.26
CA SER A 93 -25.41 11.57 0.86
C SER A 93 -26.25 10.29 0.82
N ASP A 94 -25.70 9.20 0.28
CA ASP A 94 -26.35 7.89 0.25
C ASP A 94 -26.56 7.35 1.67
N ILE A 95 -25.54 7.48 2.53
CA ILE A 95 -25.65 7.13 3.96
C ILE A 95 -26.72 7.99 4.63
N ARG A 96 -26.71 9.31 4.46
CA ARG A 96 -27.73 10.20 5.04
C ARG A 96 -29.13 9.87 4.53
N THR A 97 -29.26 9.52 3.26
CA THR A 97 -30.55 9.15 2.65
C THR A 97 -31.04 7.82 3.19
N GLN A 98 -30.15 6.84 3.36
CA GLN A 98 -30.48 5.54 3.93
C GLN A 98 -30.78 5.63 5.43
N VAL A 99 -30.03 6.44 6.18
CA VAL A 99 -30.29 6.76 7.60
C VAL A 99 -31.62 7.48 7.76
N ARG A 100 -31.93 8.46 6.89
CA ARG A 100 -33.24 9.13 6.91
C ARG A 100 -34.36 8.18 6.53
N ALA A 101 -34.20 7.35 5.50
CA ALA A 101 -35.19 6.35 5.12
C ALA A 101 -35.46 5.38 6.28
N MET A 102 -34.43 4.97 7.01
CA MET A 102 -34.54 4.11 8.20
C MET A 102 -35.17 4.84 9.40
N SER A 103 -34.85 6.12 9.60
CA SER A 103 -35.48 6.99 10.61
C SER A 103 -36.96 7.24 10.33
N THR A 104 -37.34 7.49 9.06
CA THR A 104 -38.74 7.65 8.64
C THR A 104 -39.51 6.32 8.72
N HIS A 105 -38.84 5.18 8.46
CA HIS A 105 -39.42 3.85 8.74
C HIS A 105 -39.68 3.64 10.24
N ASN A 106 -38.89 4.28 11.12
CA ASN A 106 -39.01 4.19 12.57
C ASN A 106 -40.12 5.06 13.19
N GLU A 107 -40.46 6.22 12.62
CA GLU A 107 -41.61 7.02 13.10
C GLU A 107 -42.95 6.31 12.84
N SER A 108 -43.06 5.61 11.71
CA SER A 108 -44.17 4.68 11.42
C SER A 108 -44.20 3.48 12.36
N LEU A 109 -43.04 3.07 12.90
CA LEU A 109 -42.96 1.99 13.86
C LEU A 109 -43.52 2.39 15.22
N VAL A 110 -43.53 3.64 15.68
CA VAL A 110 -44.09 4.02 16.99
C VAL A 110 -45.58 3.65 17.13
N ALA A 111 -46.36 3.76 16.06
CA ALA A 111 -47.75 3.27 16.02
C ALA A 111 -47.86 1.74 15.96
N GLN A 112 -46.89 1.07 15.31
CA GLN A 112 -46.77 -0.39 15.27
C GLN A 112 -46.09 -0.98 16.54
N THR A 113 -45.43 -0.14 17.34
CA THR A 113 -44.75 -0.48 18.60
C THR A 113 -45.76 -0.95 19.61
N LYS A 114 -47.04 -0.55 19.55
CA LYS A 114 -48.08 -1.11 20.44
C LYS A 114 -48.34 -2.60 20.18
N ALA A 115 -48.27 -3.04 18.92
CA ALA A 115 -48.43 -4.45 18.54
C ALA A 115 -47.16 -5.27 18.81
N ILE A 116 -45.99 -4.67 18.59
CA ILE A 116 -44.67 -5.26 18.84
C ILE A 116 -44.38 -5.33 20.35
N ALA A 117 -44.67 -4.27 21.12
CA ALA A 117 -44.58 -4.22 22.58
C ALA A 117 -45.50 -5.24 23.27
N GLY A 118 -46.71 -5.45 22.75
CA GLY A 118 -47.59 -6.53 23.22
C GLY A 118 -47.00 -7.93 23.01
N ALA A 119 -46.36 -8.16 21.85
CA ALA A 119 -45.64 -9.41 21.56
C ALA A 119 -44.32 -9.58 22.35
N LEU A 120 -43.77 -8.46 22.85
CA LEU A 120 -42.55 -8.35 23.66
C LEU A 120 -42.84 -8.19 25.16
N SER A 121 -44.04 -8.52 25.61
CA SER A 121 -44.47 -8.39 27.02
C SER A 121 -43.68 -9.25 28.00
N ASN A 122 -43.07 -10.35 27.55
CA ASN A 122 -42.22 -11.22 28.38
C ASN A 122 -40.72 -10.89 28.22
N SER A 123 -39.98 -10.80 29.32
CA SER A 123 -38.55 -10.50 29.36
C SER A 123 -37.71 -11.47 28.51
N GLN A 124 -38.10 -12.74 28.46
CA GLN A 124 -37.41 -13.75 27.65
C GLN A 124 -37.58 -13.53 26.14
N THR A 125 -38.76 -13.11 25.69
CA THR A 125 -39.02 -12.81 24.27
C THR A 125 -38.29 -11.54 23.84
N ARG A 126 -38.14 -10.56 24.76
CA ARG A 126 -37.35 -9.33 24.53
C ARG A 126 -35.88 -9.59 24.30
N GLY A 127 -35.25 -10.38 25.17
CA GLY A 127 -33.85 -10.75 25.01
C GLY A 127 -33.61 -11.42 23.65
N LYS A 128 -34.44 -12.38 23.28
CA LYS A 128 -34.35 -13.07 21.98
C LYS A 128 -34.53 -12.16 20.78
N PHE A 129 -35.41 -11.16 20.86
CA PHE A 129 -35.59 -10.18 19.78
C PHE A 129 -34.37 -9.28 19.63
N GLY A 130 -33.82 -8.76 20.73
CA GLY A 130 -32.60 -7.97 20.72
C GLY A 130 -31.40 -8.75 20.16
N GLU A 131 -31.23 -9.99 20.60
CA GLU A 131 -30.19 -10.90 20.10
C GLU A 131 -30.35 -11.17 18.59
N ALA A 132 -31.56 -11.49 18.12
CA ALA A 132 -31.82 -11.77 16.71
C ALA A 132 -31.63 -10.53 15.82
N GLN A 133 -32.05 -9.35 16.29
CA GLN A 133 -31.84 -8.09 15.58
C GLN A 133 -30.34 -7.79 15.45
N LEU A 134 -29.58 -8.01 16.52
CA LEU A 134 -28.14 -7.80 16.52
C LEU A 134 -27.41 -8.82 15.62
N GLU A 135 -27.81 -10.09 15.62
CA GLU A 135 -27.25 -11.12 14.72
C GLU A 135 -27.50 -10.77 13.24
N LEU A 136 -28.69 -10.26 12.91
CA LEU A 136 -29.00 -9.80 11.55
C LEU A 136 -28.12 -8.59 11.16
N MET A 137 -27.94 -7.62 12.05
CA MET A 137 -27.08 -6.45 11.80
C MET A 137 -25.62 -6.84 11.55
N LEU A 138 -25.10 -7.83 12.28
CA LEU A 138 -23.75 -8.36 12.07
C LEU A 138 -23.61 -8.99 10.69
N GLN A 139 -24.59 -9.79 10.28
CA GLN A 139 -24.63 -10.41 8.95
C GLN A 139 -24.72 -9.35 7.83
N ASP A 140 -25.59 -8.35 7.98
CA ASP A 140 -25.76 -7.26 7.02
C ASP A 140 -24.49 -6.39 6.89
N ALA A 141 -23.71 -6.28 7.97
CA ALA A 141 -22.40 -5.61 7.96
C ALA A 141 -21.29 -6.47 7.30
N GLY A 142 -21.59 -7.69 6.87
CA GLY A 142 -20.66 -8.61 6.22
C GLY A 142 -19.76 -9.38 7.19
N LEU A 143 -20.14 -9.47 8.46
CA LEU A 143 -19.42 -10.25 9.47
C LEU A 143 -19.97 -11.67 9.50
N HIS A 144 -19.08 -12.67 9.56
CA HIS A 144 -19.45 -14.07 9.63
C HIS A 144 -19.32 -14.62 11.04
N LYS A 145 -20.28 -15.46 11.38
CA LYS A 145 -20.31 -16.15 12.67
C LYS A 145 -19.13 -17.10 12.79
N ASP A 146 -18.59 -17.19 13.98
CA ASP A 146 -17.43 -17.99 14.39
C ASP A 146 -16.09 -17.58 13.77
N ILE A 147 -16.09 -16.68 12.78
CA ILE A 147 -14.90 -16.06 12.20
C ILE A 147 -14.68 -14.69 12.85
N GLU A 148 -15.47 -13.68 12.45
CA GLU A 148 -15.34 -12.32 12.95
C GLU A 148 -16.13 -12.07 14.24
N TYR A 149 -17.21 -12.81 14.50
CA TYR A 149 -17.95 -12.69 15.77
C TYR A 149 -18.37 -14.04 16.35
N THR A 150 -18.53 -14.08 17.66
CA THR A 150 -19.05 -15.24 18.39
C THR A 150 -20.24 -14.80 19.24
N ALA A 151 -21.38 -15.45 19.04
CA ALA A 151 -22.58 -15.26 19.86
C ALA A 151 -22.61 -16.34 20.94
N GLN A 152 -22.62 -15.96 22.21
CA GLN A 152 -22.77 -16.91 23.31
C GLN A 152 -24.24 -17.02 23.69
N ARG A 153 -24.85 -18.18 23.43
CA ARG A 153 -26.19 -18.46 23.95
C ARG A 153 -26.08 -18.57 25.47
N SER A 154 -26.94 -17.85 26.18
CA SER A 154 -27.11 -17.98 27.63
C SER A 154 -27.62 -19.38 27.99
N THR A 155 -26.73 -20.37 27.97
CA THR A 155 -26.98 -21.68 28.56
C THR A 155 -26.90 -21.54 30.08
N THR A 156 -27.81 -22.22 30.74
CA THR A 156 -28.26 -22.04 32.13
C THR A 156 -27.25 -22.55 33.16
N ASP A 157 -25.97 -22.25 33.01
CA ASP A 157 -24.95 -22.60 33.98
C ASP A 157 -24.60 -21.38 34.84
N ALA A 158 -24.61 -21.62 36.16
CA ALA A 158 -24.55 -20.65 37.25
C ALA A 158 -23.24 -19.83 37.33
N ASP A 159 -22.35 -19.96 36.34
CA ASP A 159 -21.06 -19.25 36.22
C ASP A 159 -21.05 -18.20 35.09
N SER A 160 -22.15 -18.04 34.35
CA SER A 160 -22.24 -17.18 33.15
C SER A 160 -22.49 -15.68 33.41
N SER A 161 -22.41 -15.22 34.67
CA SER A 161 -22.80 -13.85 35.06
C SER A 161 -21.88 -12.73 34.53
N GLY A 162 -20.78 -13.08 33.86
CA GLY A 162 -19.80 -12.13 33.32
C GLY A 162 -19.54 -12.26 31.81
N ILE A 163 -20.37 -13.00 31.08
CA ILE A 163 -20.16 -13.25 29.66
C ILE A 163 -21.04 -12.29 28.83
N PRO A 164 -20.47 -11.58 27.84
CA PRO A 164 -21.24 -10.72 26.95
C PRO A 164 -22.00 -11.53 25.90
N ASP A 165 -23.18 -11.06 25.50
CA ASP A 165 -24.07 -11.78 24.57
C ASP A 165 -23.37 -12.02 23.22
N ILE A 166 -22.65 -11.01 22.70
CA ILE A 166 -21.84 -11.12 21.48
C ILE A 166 -20.45 -10.53 21.67
N THR A 167 -19.44 -11.24 21.15
CA THR A 167 -18.07 -10.76 21.01
C THR A 167 -17.73 -10.63 19.54
N VAL A 168 -17.34 -9.43 19.10
CA VAL A 168 -16.84 -9.16 17.74
C VAL A 168 -15.33 -8.98 17.84
N ARG A 169 -14.56 -9.71 17.03
CA ARG A 169 -13.13 -9.47 16.88
C ARG A 169 -12.95 -8.23 16.03
N MET A 170 -11.90 -7.46 16.32
CA MET A 170 -11.55 -6.26 15.55
C MET A 170 -10.25 -6.51 14.78
N PRO A 171 -10.08 -5.86 13.61
CA PRO A 171 -8.79 -5.83 12.93
C PRO A 171 -7.75 -5.19 13.85
N GLY A 172 -6.64 -5.89 14.12
CA GLY A 172 -5.63 -5.45 15.10
C GLY A 172 -5.62 -6.25 16.41
N GLY A 173 -6.52 -7.23 16.58
CA GLY A 173 -6.48 -8.19 17.70
C GLY A 173 -7.31 -7.79 18.91
N THR A 174 -7.86 -6.56 18.95
CA THR A 174 -8.82 -6.12 19.96
C THR A 174 -10.17 -6.82 19.81
N LYS A 175 -10.95 -6.84 20.89
CA LYS A 175 -12.30 -7.43 20.95
C LYS A 175 -13.31 -6.35 21.33
N LEU A 176 -14.48 -6.41 20.72
CA LEU A 176 -15.62 -5.55 21.02
C LEU A 176 -16.71 -6.42 21.63
N PHE A 177 -17.20 -6.04 22.81
CA PHE A 177 -18.28 -6.75 23.48
C PHE A 177 -19.59 -5.99 23.37
N ILE A 178 -20.66 -6.72 23.12
CA ILE A 178 -22.00 -6.19 22.96
C ILE A 178 -22.93 -6.91 23.92
N ASP A 179 -23.60 -6.15 24.78
CA ASP A 179 -24.68 -6.61 25.66
C ASP A 179 -26.00 -6.13 25.07
N SER A 180 -26.93 -7.05 24.86
CA SER A 180 -28.24 -6.79 24.23
C SER A 180 -29.38 -6.67 25.24
N LYS A 181 -29.06 -6.67 26.54
CA LYS A 181 -30.05 -6.57 27.62
C LYS A 181 -30.31 -5.10 27.92
N PHE A 182 -31.57 -4.72 27.94
CA PHE A 182 -31.98 -3.36 28.24
C PHE A 182 -33.27 -3.36 29.07
N PRO A 183 -33.41 -2.44 30.03
CA PRO A 183 -34.66 -2.20 30.72
C PRO A 183 -35.70 -1.62 29.75
N PHE A 184 -36.91 -2.17 29.80
CA PHE A 184 -37.99 -1.83 28.85
C PHE A 184 -39.35 -1.60 29.52
N ASP A 185 -39.52 -2.07 30.75
CA ASP A 185 -40.84 -2.13 31.39
C ASP A 185 -41.43 -0.74 31.65
N ARG A 186 -40.62 0.19 32.20
CA ARG A 186 -41.04 1.57 32.49
C ARG A 186 -41.39 2.38 31.24
N PHE A 187 -40.68 2.12 30.14
CA PHE A 187 -40.98 2.76 28.86
C PHE A 187 -42.36 2.34 28.34
N ILE A 188 -42.71 1.05 28.42
CA ILE A 188 -44.04 0.57 28.00
C ILE A 188 -45.13 1.13 28.91
N GLU A 189 -44.93 1.07 30.23
CA GLU A 189 -45.86 1.62 31.22
C GLU A 189 -46.16 3.11 30.93
N ALA A 190 -45.13 3.90 30.62
CA ALA A 190 -45.27 5.32 30.27
C ALA A 190 -46.17 5.57 29.05
N HIS A 191 -46.16 4.64 28.08
CA HIS A 191 -46.98 4.74 26.87
C HIS A 191 -48.42 4.23 27.06
N GLU A 192 -48.69 3.46 28.11
CA GLU A 192 -50.03 2.99 28.47
C GLU A 192 -50.78 3.99 29.38
N VAL A 193 -50.04 4.77 30.16
CA VAL A 193 -50.61 5.77 31.07
C VAL A 193 -51.09 7.00 30.32
N GLU A 194 -52.34 7.42 30.57
CA GLU A 194 -52.94 8.60 29.97
C GLU A 194 -52.54 9.91 30.67
N ASP A 195 -52.29 9.87 31.98
CA ASP A 195 -51.88 11.03 32.79
C ASP A 195 -50.46 11.51 32.40
N PRO A 196 -50.32 12.76 31.91
CA PRO A 196 -49.02 13.32 31.55
C PRO A 196 -48.00 13.38 32.70
N GLN A 197 -48.44 13.58 33.94
CA GLN A 197 -47.51 13.70 35.08
C GLN A 197 -46.92 12.34 35.45
N GLU A 198 -47.77 11.32 35.51
CA GLU A 198 -47.35 9.95 35.76
C GLU A 198 -46.48 9.41 34.62
N ARG A 199 -46.80 9.75 33.36
CA ARG A 199 -45.97 9.42 32.20
C ARG A 199 -44.54 9.98 32.33
N GLU A 200 -44.40 11.24 32.73
CA GLU A 200 -43.07 11.84 32.91
C GLU A 200 -42.30 11.20 34.08
N ARG A 201 -42.98 10.83 35.18
CA ARG A 201 -42.37 10.06 36.27
C ARG A 201 -41.79 8.74 35.77
N LEU A 202 -42.53 8.02 34.93
CA LEU A 202 -42.11 6.75 34.36
C LEU A 202 -40.91 6.89 33.40
N PHE A 203 -40.83 7.98 32.64
CA PHE A 203 -39.64 8.26 31.82
C PHE A 203 -38.40 8.57 32.66
N ILE A 204 -38.55 9.25 33.79
CA ILE A 204 -37.45 9.46 34.75
C ILE A 204 -36.99 8.12 35.34
N GLU A 205 -37.93 7.23 35.68
CA GLU A 205 -37.62 5.87 36.14
C GLU A 205 -36.92 5.04 35.06
N HIS A 206 -37.39 5.09 33.80
CA HIS A 206 -36.75 4.45 32.65
C HIS A 206 -35.29 4.87 32.48
N LYS A 207 -35.01 6.19 32.54
CA LYS A 207 -33.64 6.71 32.50
C LYS A 207 -32.80 6.15 33.63
N LYS A 208 -33.36 6.10 34.84
CA LYS A 208 -32.66 5.59 36.02
C LYS A 208 -32.32 4.11 35.87
N ASP A 209 -33.24 3.30 35.34
CA ASP A 209 -33.01 1.88 35.08
C ASP A 209 -31.91 1.67 34.04
N LEU A 210 -31.92 2.45 32.95
CA LEU A 210 -30.84 2.45 31.95
C LEU A 210 -29.49 2.82 32.57
N ALA A 211 -29.45 3.88 33.38
CA ALA A 211 -28.23 4.31 34.06
C ALA A 211 -27.69 3.24 35.03
N ASN A 212 -28.57 2.56 35.76
CA ASN A 212 -28.19 1.45 36.63
C ASN A 212 -27.61 0.28 35.83
N HIS A 213 -28.18 -0.03 34.67
CA HIS A 213 -27.66 -1.09 33.79
C HIS A 213 -26.29 -0.74 33.22
N VAL A 214 -26.09 0.50 32.75
CA VAL A 214 -24.79 1.02 32.32
C VAL A 214 -23.74 0.88 33.43
N ASN A 215 -24.08 1.28 34.65
CA ASN A 215 -23.17 1.15 35.80
C ASN A 215 -22.89 -0.31 36.16
N ALA A 216 -23.88 -1.20 36.04
CA ALA A 216 -23.70 -2.62 36.26
C ALA A 216 -22.77 -3.24 35.20
N LEU A 217 -22.91 -2.82 33.94
CA LEU A 217 -22.07 -3.28 32.84
C LEU A 217 -20.62 -2.78 32.98
N ALA A 218 -20.43 -1.53 33.38
CA ALA A 218 -19.11 -0.97 33.69
C ALA A 218 -18.40 -1.75 34.80
N LYS A 219 -19.12 -2.14 35.86
CA LYS A 219 -18.58 -2.93 36.98
C LYS A 219 -18.20 -4.37 36.60
N ARG A 220 -18.74 -4.92 35.51
CA ARG A 220 -18.39 -6.27 35.03
C ARG A 220 -16.98 -6.33 34.44
N GLY A 221 -16.30 -5.20 34.28
CA GLY A 221 -14.84 -5.16 34.18
C GLY A 221 -14.26 -5.94 33.00
N TYR A 222 -14.88 -5.85 31.82
CA TYR A 222 -14.34 -6.49 30.60
C TYR A 222 -12.96 -5.94 30.21
N HIS A 223 -12.61 -4.74 30.70
CA HIS A 223 -11.37 -3.97 30.51
C HIS A 223 -10.13 -4.47 31.28
N GLU A 224 -10.21 -5.57 32.04
CA GLU A 224 -9.07 -6.05 32.86
C GLU A 224 -8.32 -7.28 32.29
N SER A 225 -8.73 -7.81 31.12
CA SER A 225 -8.05 -8.96 30.48
C SER A 225 -6.91 -8.53 29.54
N GLN A 226 -5.89 -9.36 29.29
CA GLN A 226 -4.75 -8.98 28.43
C GLN A 226 -5.09 -8.73 26.94
N ASP A 227 -6.34 -8.98 26.52
CA ASP A 227 -6.90 -8.65 25.19
C ASP A 227 -8.06 -7.63 25.33
N SER A 228 -7.90 -6.66 26.23
CA SER A 228 -9.02 -5.85 26.70
C SER A 228 -9.74 -5.07 25.60
N PRO A 229 -11.07 -4.99 25.66
CA PRO A 229 -11.86 -4.09 24.84
C PRO A 229 -11.56 -2.64 25.25
N ASP A 230 -11.51 -1.73 24.28
CA ASP A 230 -11.43 -0.29 24.61
C ASP A 230 -12.74 0.21 25.24
N PHE A 231 -13.88 -0.41 24.92
CA PHE A 231 -15.19 -0.09 25.47
C PHE A 231 -16.19 -1.24 25.23
N VAL A 232 -17.28 -1.24 26.01
CA VAL A 232 -18.40 -2.18 25.86
C VAL A 232 -19.58 -1.46 25.22
N ILE A 233 -20.31 -2.13 24.34
CA ILE A 233 -21.52 -1.60 23.74
C ILE A 233 -22.75 -2.13 24.47
N LEU A 234 -23.58 -1.22 24.95
CA LEU A 234 -24.96 -1.50 25.34
C LEU A 234 -25.86 -1.30 24.12
N PHE A 235 -26.43 -2.38 23.60
CA PHE A 235 -27.34 -2.32 22.47
C PHE A 235 -28.79 -2.07 22.94
N VAL A 236 -29.40 -1.01 22.39
CA VAL A 236 -30.77 -0.58 22.68
C VAL A 236 -31.59 -0.73 21.39
N PRO A 237 -32.51 -1.70 21.26
CA PRO A 237 -33.09 -2.10 19.97
C PRO A 237 -34.07 -1.12 19.35
N PHE A 238 -34.43 -0.05 20.08
CA PHE A 238 -35.32 0.99 19.60
C PHE A 238 -34.70 2.37 19.85
N GLU A 239 -34.69 3.21 18.83
CA GLU A 239 -34.20 4.59 18.93
C GLU A 239 -34.97 5.38 20.00
N SER A 240 -36.29 5.17 20.10
CA SER A 240 -37.16 5.86 21.04
C SER A 240 -36.75 5.67 22.50
N LEU A 241 -36.22 4.49 22.86
CA LEU A 241 -35.76 4.23 24.23
C LEU A 241 -34.61 5.16 24.63
N LEU A 242 -33.68 5.41 23.71
CA LEU A 242 -32.55 6.30 23.94
C LEU A 242 -32.99 7.77 23.87
N THR A 243 -33.83 8.13 22.91
CA THR A 243 -34.36 9.49 22.75
C THR A 243 -35.10 9.98 24.00
N GLU A 244 -35.93 9.13 24.60
CA GLU A 244 -36.65 9.48 25.83
C GLU A 244 -35.72 9.67 27.03
N ALA A 245 -34.69 8.81 27.16
CA ALA A 245 -33.68 8.97 28.21
C ALA A 245 -32.87 10.26 28.04
N LEU A 246 -32.52 10.63 26.80
CA LEU A 246 -31.83 11.87 26.47
C LEU A 246 -32.67 13.13 26.69
N ARG A 247 -33.99 13.04 26.52
CA ARG A 247 -34.89 14.15 26.85
C ARG A 247 -34.82 14.48 28.35
N VAL A 248 -34.81 13.46 29.20
CA VAL A 248 -34.73 13.60 30.65
C VAL A 248 -33.33 14.02 31.09
N ASP A 249 -32.28 13.48 30.46
CA ASP A 249 -30.89 13.77 30.78
C ASP A 249 -30.04 13.88 29.50
N PRO A 250 -29.82 15.11 29.00
CA PRO A 250 -29.03 15.33 27.78
C PRO A 250 -27.57 14.88 27.88
N LEU A 251 -27.02 14.75 29.10
CA LEU A 251 -25.64 14.32 29.34
C LEU A 251 -25.50 12.80 29.52
N PHE A 252 -26.59 12.04 29.36
CA PHE A 252 -26.61 10.60 29.63
C PHE A 252 -25.56 9.82 28.82
N LEU A 253 -25.39 10.12 27.52
CA LEU A 253 -24.39 9.48 26.67
C LEU A 253 -22.96 9.79 27.13
N GLU A 254 -22.67 11.03 27.52
CA GLU A 254 -21.35 11.42 28.02
C GLU A 254 -21.02 10.69 29.33
N ASN A 255 -22.01 10.54 30.21
CA ASN A 255 -21.86 9.83 31.48
C ASN A 255 -21.60 8.33 31.28
N ALA A 256 -22.27 7.70 30.30
CA ALA A 256 -22.00 6.31 29.94
C ALA A 256 -20.59 6.15 29.36
N PHE A 257 -20.17 7.08 28.50
CA PHE A 257 -18.84 7.05 27.90
C PHE A 257 -17.71 7.17 28.94
N LYS A 258 -17.89 8.00 29.98
CA LYS A 258 -16.93 8.14 31.10
C LYS A 258 -16.67 6.84 31.86
N VAL A 259 -17.60 5.89 31.81
CA VAL A 259 -17.46 4.57 32.43
C VAL A 259 -17.14 3.47 31.41
N ASN A 260 -16.64 3.86 30.22
CA ASN A 260 -16.28 2.98 29.10
C ASN A 260 -17.44 2.12 28.56
N VAL A 261 -18.67 2.63 28.66
CA VAL A 261 -19.87 2.01 28.09
C VAL A 261 -20.44 2.92 27.02
N THR A 262 -20.47 2.42 25.78
CA THR A 262 -21.07 3.12 24.64
C THR A 262 -22.48 2.60 24.42
N ILE A 263 -23.47 3.48 24.37
CA ILE A 263 -24.85 3.09 24.07
C ILE A 263 -25.05 3.19 22.56
N ALA A 264 -25.49 2.09 21.94
CA ALA A 264 -25.74 2.04 20.51
C ALA A 264 -27.18 1.58 20.24
N THR A 265 -27.84 2.29 19.35
CA THR A 265 -29.15 1.98 18.77
C THR A 265 -28.97 1.29 17.41
N PRO A 266 -30.01 0.70 16.78
CA PRO A 266 -29.91 0.08 15.46
C PRO A 266 -29.12 0.89 14.43
N THR A 267 -29.36 2.21 14.37
CA THR A 267 -28.71 3.07 13.37
C THR A 267 -27.23 3.27 13.66
N SER A 268 -26.90 3.60 14.91
CA SER A 268 -25.52 3.84 15.32
C SER A 268 -24.70 2.54 15.35
N MET A 269 -25.33 1.43 15.74
CA MET A 269 -24.74 0.10 15.70
C MET A 269 -24.43 -0.34 14.28
N MET A 270 -25.36 -0.16 13.34
CA MET A 270 -25.09 -0.47 11.93
C MET A 270 -23.96 0.38 11.35
N ALA A 271 -23.89 1.67 11.68
CA ALA A 271 -22.79 2.53 11.24
C ALA A 271 -21.43 2.03 11.78
N LEU A 272 -21.39 1.64 13.05
CA LEU A 272 -20.20 1.07 13.69
C LEU A 272 -19.81 -0.28 13.06
N LEU A 273 -20.75 -1.21 12.93
CA LEU A 273 -20.51 -2.54 12.37
C LEU A 273 -20.08 -2.47 10.90
N ARG A 274 -20.70 -1.60 10.09
CA ARG A 274 -20.30 -1.41 8.69
C ARG A 274 -18.91 -0.80 8.57
N THR A 275 -18.53 0.07 9.50
CA THR A 275 -17.16 0.59 9.58
C THR A 275 -16.19 -0.56 9.85
N ILE A 276 -16.50 -1.43 10.81
CA ILE A 276 -15.70 -2.63 11.14
C ILE A 276 -15.61 -3.58 9.94
N GLY A 277 -16.74 -3.93 9.32
CA GLY A 277 -16.80 -4.79 8.14
C GLY A 277 -15.98 -4.25 6.96
N ASN A 278 -16.03 -2.92 6.73
CA ASN A 278 -15.21 -2.28 5.71
C ASN A 278 -13.71 -2.37 6.01
N VAL A 279 -13.30 -2.25 7.27
CA VAL A 279 -11.89 -2.44 7.66
C VAL A 279 -11.48 -3.89 7.47
N TYR A 280 -12.33 -4.85 7.81
CA TYR A 280 -12.09 -6.27 7.54
C TYR A 280 -11.91 -6.58 6.05
N SER A 281 -12.79 -6.06 5.19
CA SER A 281 -12.67 -6.24 3.74
C SER A 281 -11.33 -5.69 3.23
N ARG A 282 -10.93 -4.49 3.66
CA ARG A 282 -9.64 -3.88 3.29
C ARG A 282 -8.44 -4.69 3.81
N ASN A 283 -8.51 -5.19 5.04
CA ASN A 283 -7.41 -5.97 5.62
C ASN A 283 -7.28 -7.35 4.97
N SER A 284 -8.41 -7.98 4.61
CA SER A 284 -8.39 -9.28 3.91
C SER A 284 -7.73 -9.16 2.53
N VAL A 285 -7.94 -8.04 1.82
CA VAL A 285 -7.23 -7.74 0.57
C VAL A 285 -5.73 -7.56 0.79
N ALA A 286 -5.31 -6.89 1.87
CA ALA A 286 -3.88 -6.72 2.19
C ALA A 286 -3.20 -8.06 2.53
N LEU A 287 -3.80 -8.89 3.39
CA LEU A 287 -3.31 -10.24 3.72
C LEU A 287 -3.24 -11.15 2.48
N ASN A 288 -4.25 -11.06 1.60
CA ASN A 288 -4.23 -11.83 0.36
C ASN A 288 -3.13 -11.35 -0.59
N ALA A 289 -2.85 -10.05 -0.66
CA ALA A 289 -1.75 -9.51 -1.46
C ALA A 289 -0.38 -10.02 -0.97
N GLU A 290 -0.16 -10.08 0.35
CA GLU A 290 1.07 -10.65 0.92
C GLU A 290 1.23 -12.14 0.58
N ASN A 291 0.16 -12.92 0.72
CA ASN A 291 0.15 -14.34 0.37
C ASN A 291 0.38 -14.57 -1.14
N ILE A 292 -0.18 -13.71 -1.99
CA ILE A 292 0.05 -13.72 -3.44
C ILE A 292 1.52 -13.39 -3.73
N ALA A 293 2.10 -12.35 -3.13
CA ALA A 293 3.49 -11.97 -3.32
C ALA A 293 4.45 -13.10 -2.93
N LYS A 294 4.20 -13.75 -1.78
CA LYS A 294 4.96 -14.91 -1.31
C LYS A 294 4.85 -16.10 -2.28
N SER A 295 3.64 -16.38 -2.76
CA SER A 295 3.40 -17.47 -3.71
C SER A 295 4.03 -17.19 -5.08
N ALA A 296 3.97 -15.95 -5.55
CA ALA A 296 4.61 -15.50 -6.77
C ALA A 296 6.14 -15.59 -6.68
N GLY A 297 6.72 -15.21 -5.53
CA GLY A 297 8.16 -15.35 -5.28
C GLY A 297 8.64 -16.81 -5.31
N LEU A 298 7.87 -17.72 -4.69
CA LEU A 298 8.14 -19.16 -4.76
C LEU A 298 8.02 -19.70 -6.20
N PHE A 299 6.96 -19.32 -6.91
CA PHE A 299 6.75 -19.71 -8.30
C PHE A 299 7.88 -19.24 -9.22
N MET A 300 8.32 -17.99 -9.08
CA MET A 300 9.41 -17.44 -9.89
C MET A 300 10.72 -18.21 -9.64
N LYS A 301 11.02 -18.54 -8.38
CA LYS A 301 12.18 -19.38 -8.03
C LYS A 301 12.11 -20.76 -8.72
N ASP A 302 10.95 -21.40 -8.68
CA ASP A 302 10.74 -22.70 -9.29
C ASP A 302 10.81 -22.64 -10.83
N LEU A 303 10.32 -21.55 -11.42
CA LEU A 303 10.43 -21.27 -12.86
C LEU A 303 11.89 -21.08 -13.30
N THR A 304 12.69 -20.33 -12.54
CA THR A 304 14.12 -20.17 -12.82
C THR A 304 14.87 -21.50 -12.72
N LEU A 305 14.52 -22.33 -11.74
CA LEU A 305 15.09 -23.68 -11.60
C LEU A 305 14.72 -24.57 -12.79
N LEU A 306 13.45 -24.53 -13.21
CA LEU A 306 12.97 -25.26 -14.39
C LEU A 306 13.70 -24.81 -15.66
N HIS A 307 13.82 -23.50 -15.89
CA HIS A 307 14.53 -22.94 -17.05
C HIS A 307 15.99 -23.41 -17.07
N THR A 308 16.68 -23.38 -15.92
CA THR A 308 18.05 -23.89 -15.80
C THR A 308 18.16 -25.36 -16.20
N LYS A 309 17.19 -26.20 -15.80
CA LYS A 309 17.16 -27.62 -16.19
C LYS A 309 16.89 -27.80 -17.68
N ILE A 310 15.97 -27.02 -18.25
CA ILE A 310 15.65 -27.05 -19.69
C ILE A 310 16.90 -26.68 -20.51
N VAL A 311 17.63 -25.63 -20.11
CA VAL A 311 18.89 -25.24 -20.78
C VAL A 311 19.91 -26.37 -20.73
N LYS A 312 20.12 -27.00 -19.57
CA LYS A 312 21.04 -28.15 -19.43
C LYS A 312 20.66 -29.34 -20.31
N VAL A 313 19.35 -29.62 -20.45
CA VAL A 313 18.88 -30.68 -21.34
C VAL A 313 19.12 -30.30 -22.80
N GLY A 314 18.82 -29.06 -23.18
CA GLY A 314 19.08 -28.54 -24.53
C GLY A 314 20.55 -28.65 -24.94
N THR A 315 21.49 -28.29 -24.05
CA THR A 315 22.93 -28.41 -24.33
C THR A 315 23.39 -29.86 -24.45
N ALA A 316 22.84 -30.77 -23.63
CA ALA A 316 23.13 -32.19 -23.71
C ALA A 316 22.62 -32.81 -25.03
N ILE A 317 21.40 -32.46 -25.45
CA ILE A 317 20.83 -32.91 -26.74
C ILE A 317 21.66 -32.37 -27.91
N ASN A 318 22.05 -31.09 -27.88
CA ASN A 318 22.90 -30.52 -28.95
C ASN A 318 24.27 -31.23 -29.02
N SER A 319 24.87 -31.52 -27.86
CA SER A 319 26.13 -32.26 -27.78
C SER A 319 26.00 -33.69 -28.31
N LEU A 320 24.90 -34.39 -28.00
CA LEU A 320 24.59 -35.72 -28.53
C LEU A 320 24.36 -35.68 -30.04
N SER A 321 23.61 -34.70 -30.54
CA SER A 321 23.37 -34.50 -31.97
C SER A 321 24.69 -34.31 -32.73
N LYS A 322 25.60 -33.48 -32.20
CA LYS A 322 26.93 -33.28 -32.76
C LYS A 322 27.77 -34.57 -32.77
N ALA A 323 27.81 -35.29 -31.65
CA ALA A 323 28.53 -36.56 -31.56
C ALA A 323 27.98 -37.62 -32.54
N TYR A 324 26.66 -37.67 -32.72
CA TYR A 324 26.03 -38.53 -33.70
C TYR A 324 26.39 -38.13 -35.14
N GLY A 325 26.40 -36.82 -35.44
CA GLY A 325 26.82 -36.27 -36.72
C GLY A 325 28.29 -36.57 -37.08
N GLU A 326 29.18 -36.68 -36.10
CA GLU A 326 30.58 -37.09 -36.30
C GLU A 326 30.75 -38.62 -36.42
N LEU A 327 29.90 -39.40 -35.76
CA LEU A 327 29.94 -40.86 -35.76
C LEU A 327 29.65 -41.45 -37.15
N ILE A 328 28.62 -40.95 -37.84
CA ILE A 328 28.19 -41.52 -39.13
C ILE A 328 29.30 -41.42 -40.20
N PRO A 329 29.92 -40.25 -40.47
CA PRO A 329 31.03 -40.15 -41.43
C PRO A 329 32.24 -40.98 -41.03
N THR A 330 32.52 -41.07 -39.72
CA THR A 330 33.61 -41.90 -39.20
C THR A 330 33.36 -43.38 -39.46
N ALA A 331 32.16 -43.88 -39.16
CA ALA A 331 31.75 -45.26 -39.44
C ALA A 331 31.76 -45.58 -40.95
N GLU A 332 31.34 -44.64 -41.80
CA GLU A 332 31.41 -44.79 -43.26
C GLU A 332 32.85 -44.84 -43.79
N SER A 333 33.73 -43.98 -43.29
CA SER A 333 35.10 -43.87 -43.79
C SER A 333 36.03 -44.98 -43.28
N THR A 334 35.86 -45.44 -42.04
CA THR A 334 36.70 -46.49 -41.44
C THR A 334 36.10 -47.88 -41.62
N VAL A 335 34.88 -48.12 -41.12
CA VAL A 335 34.30 -49.47 -41.06
C VAL A 335 33.76 -49.89 -42.43
N LYS A 336 32.92 -49.06 -43.07
CA LYS A 336 32.31 -49.42 -44.36
C LYS A 336 33.35 -49.55 -45.48
N ARG A 337 34.34 -48.65 -45.53
CA ARG A 337 35.46 -48.75 -46.49
C ARG A 337 36.35 -49.96 -46.25
N ALA A 338 36.71 -50.26 -44.99
CA ALA A 338 37.50 -51.44 -44.66
C ALA A 338 36.74 -52.74 -44.97
N ALA A 339 35.45 -52.81 -44.61
CA ALA A 339 34.58 -53.94 -44.93
C ALA A 339 34.45 -54.15 -46.44
N ALA A 340 34.22 -53.08 -47.22
CA ALA A 340 34.17 -53.15 -48.68
C ALA A 340 35.49 -53.67 -49.29
N LYS A 341 36.64 -53.24 -48.75
CA LYS A 341 37.96 -53.72 -49.18
C LYS A 341 38.17 -55.19 -48.84
N ILE A 342 37.77 -55.65 -47.64
CA ILE A 342 37.87 -57.06 -47.23
C ILE A 342 36.97 -57.96 -48.10
N ILE A 343 35.74 -57.53 -48.38
CA ILE A 343 34.83 -58.24 -49.29
C ILE A 343 35.42 -58.35 -50.70
N SER A 344 36.14 -57.31 -51.18
CA SER A 344 36.83 -57.35 -52.48
C SER A 344 37.94 -58.40 -52.56
N TYR A 345 38.46 -58.87 -51.42
CA TYR A 345 39.46 -59.93 -51.34
C TYR A 345 38.87 -61.34 -51.24
N GLY A 346 37.55 -61.50 -51.44
CA GLY A 346 36.90 -62.81 -51.52
C GLY A 346 36.53 -63.43 -50.18
N VAL A 347 36.61 -62.67 -49.08
CA VAL A 347 36.16 -63.11 -47.75
C VAL A 347 34.62 -63.10 -47.72
N THR A 348 34.00 -64.22 -47.37
CA THR A 348 32.55 -64.35 -47.21
C THR A 348 32.06 -63.54 -46.01
N GLY A 349 31.40 -62.42 -46.29
CA GLY A 349 30.65 -61.63 -45.31
C GLY A 349 29.18 -61.56 -45.70
N ASP A 350 28.30 -61.45 -44.71
CA ASP A 350 26.85 -61.31 -44.88
C ASP A 350 26.53 -59.89 -45.39
N LYS A 351 26.58 -59.71 -46.72
CA LYS A 351 26.48 -58.40 -47.41
C LYS A 351 25.18 -57.66 -47.07
N ASP A 352 24.11 -58.40 -46.78
CA ASP A 352 22.79 -57.83 -46.52
C ASP A 352 22.71 -57.13 -45.16
N LYS A 353 23.49 -57.59 -44.16
CA LYS A 353 23.58 -56.93 -42.84
C LYS A 353 24.47 -55.68 -42.83
N LEU A 354 25.34 -55.52 -43.83
CA LEU A 354 26.22 -54.35 -43.98
C LEU A 354 25.57 -53.22 -44.80
N ALA A 355 24.40 -53.49 -45.42
CA ALA A 355 23.66 -52.55 -46.25
C ALA A 355 22.52 -51.83 -45.51
N LEU A 356 22.38 -52.01 -44.19
CA LEU A 356 21.42 -51.26 -43.38
C LEU A 356 21.69 -49.75 -43.51
N ALA A 357 20.68 -49.01 -43.98
CA ALA A 357 20.74 -47.56 -44.04
C ALA A 357 20.86 -47.02 -42.61
N TYR A 358 21.84 -46.15 -42.39
CA TYR A 358 21.92 -45.41 -41.13
C TYR A 358 20.71 -44.48 -41.04
N PRO A 359 20.08 -44.34 -39.86
CA PRO A 359 18.99 -43.38 -39.69
C PRO A 359 19.50 -41.97 -39.99
N ASP A 360 18.64 -41.16 -40.61
CA ASP A 360 18.92 -39.75 -40.89
C ASP A 360 19.39 -39.04 -39.61
N ALA A 361 20.34 -38.11 -39.76
CA ALA A 361 20.81 -37.32 -38.64
C ALA A 361 19.63 -36.62 -37.94
N PRO A 362 19.61 -36.55 -36.59
CA PRO A 362 18.59 -35.81 -35.88
C PRO A 362 18.59 -34.36 -36.40
N GLY A 363 17.40 -33.86 -36.78
CA GLY A 363 17.25 -32.50 -37.30
C GLY A 363 17.77 -31.43 -36.32
N GLU A 364 18.02 -30.22 -36.83
CA GLU A 364 18.51 -29.12 -36.00
C GLU A 364 17.61 -28.90 -34.78
N VAL A 365 18.23 -28.91 -33.60
CA VAL A 365 17.54 -28.67 -32.33
C VAL A 365 17.08 -27.21 -32.33
N ARG A 366 15.76 -26.99 -32.32
CA ARG A 366 15.19 -25.64 -32.27
C ARG A 366 15.66 -24.92 -30.99
N GLU A 367 16.35 -23.80 -31.17
CA GLU A 367 16.78 -22.97 -30.05
C GLU A 367 15.58 -22.33 -29.32
N LEU A 368 15.68 -22.30 -27.99
CA LEU A 368 14.76 -21.53 -27.15
C LEU A 368 15.14 -20.05 -27.29
N LYS A 369 14.28 -19.26 -27.94
CA LYS A 369 14.47 -17.81 -28.05
C LYS A 369 14.08 -17.15 -26.73
N ASN A 370 15.07 -16.55 -26.04
CA ASN A 370 14.86 -15.75 -24.82
C ASN A 370 14.51 -14.27 -25.12
N SER A 371 14.04 -13.97 -26.33
CA SER A 371 13.92 -12.59 -26.84
C SER A 371 12.91 -11.72 -26.10
N GLU A 372 12.02 -12.29 -25.29
CA GLU A 372 11.00 -11.53 -24.55
C GLU A 372 11.37 -11.19 -23.11
N LEU A 373 12.53 -11.66 -22.61
CA LEU A 373 13.05 -11.33 -21.26
C LEU A 373 13.96 -10.08 -21.28
N GLY A 374 14.07 -9.40 -22.42
CA GLY A 374 14.84 -8.17 -22.60
C GLY A 374 13.98 -6.92 -22.80
N GLY A 375 12.75 -6.92 -22.28
CA GLY A 375 11.98 -5.69 -22.11
C GLY A 375 12.55 -4.91 -20.93
N GLU A 376 12.78 -3.62 -21.14
CA GLU A 376 13.33 -2.62 -20.21
C GLU A 376 13.10 -2.96 -18.73
N GLU A 377 14.19 -2.98 -17.95
CA GLU A 377 14.14 -2.99 -16.50
C GLU A 377 13.50 -1.67 -16.02
N ASP A 378 12.17 -1.58 -16.04
CA ASP A 378 11.41 -0.64 -15.23
C ASP A 378 11.51 -1.14 -13.79
N PHE A 379 12.58 -0.73 -13.11
CA PHE A 379 12.64 -0.75 -11.66
C PHE A 379 11.43 0.02 -11.15
N ILE A 380 10.47 -0.68 -10.56
CA ILE A 380 9.54 -0.05 -9.64
C ILE A 380 10.39 0.31 -8.41
N ASP A 381 10.82 1.57 -8.33
CA ASP A 381 11.41 2.14 -7.12
C ASP A 381 10.36 2.03 -6.01
N ALA A 382 10.49 0.98 -5.20
CA ALA A 382 9.91 0.96 -3.88
C ALA A 382 10.73 1.95 -3.04
N GLU A 383 10.24 3.17 -2.90
CA GLU A 383 10.77 4.16 -1.97
C GLU A 383 10.85 3.52 -0.57
N GLU A 384 12.07 3.22 -0.14
CA GLU A 384 12.40 2.96 1.26
C GLU A 384 12.12 4.24 2.03
N VAL A 385 10.99 4.30 2.73
CA VAL A 385 10.76 5.30 3.77
C VAL A 385 11.79 5.02 4.85
N LYS A 386 12.90 5.77 4.82
CA LYS A 386 13.80 5.85 5.95
C LYS A 386 13.12 6.66 7.04
N ASP A 387 12.85 5.98 8.15
CA ASP A 387 12.66 6.64 9.44
C ASP A 387 13.96 7.40 9.78
N GLU A 388 13.89 8.73 9.85
CA GLU A 388 14.90 9.55 10.52
C GLU A 388 14.32 10.08 11.85
N GLU A 389 15.16 9.94 12.89
CA GLU A 389 14.95 10.28 14.31
C GLU A 389 14.55 11.73 14.60
#